data_AF-A0A2E0FHW3-F1
#
_entry.id   AF-A0A2E0FHW3-F1
#
_cell.length_a   1.000
_cell.length_b   1.000
_cell.length_c   1.000
_cell.angle_alpha   90.00
_cell.angle_beta   90.00
_cell.angle_gamma   90.00
#
_symmetry.space_group_name_H-M   'P 1'
#
loop_
_entity.id
_entity.type
_entity.pdbx_description
1 polymer ?
#
loop_
_entity_poly.entity_id
_entity_poly.type
_entity_poly.pdbx_seq_one_letter_code
_entity_poly.pdbx_strand_id
1 'polypeptide(L)'
;MKSIFIIPLFILSFPSWAQQLFWNQAQVYITEGALLHVNGNLESTFPGTYFSNQGRVRTENGYQNGDFVLSDSALIQGDGRYELQGDWLNSASFIADSSIVLLEGNNEFIGGDSISYFFDLELMGSGIKTLLIDAFTTNELGINDRELAIDSFHMTITNPSIDAVTNDDTFFAEGFASTLLGGRLVRHINQDSSYTFPMGSSQGTLRYRPVVLALNDTSTNIFSVGFNNYNATADGYTVSNHDSTVCRINDLYYHLIEHSLGTSSSNLHLYYHGTDGHFDEIAQWDTAASGRWNAIGRDSALLIGYHVIVVDSVHNYDPFQFALATMTPPAPEIAGDTIVCDPDLLWTYDAIPSNMGSVYVWDVPSDALIDFGAGSSSIDVDWLSSGGGSITVYEIDSNGCESFPGGLNVNLFPGLLAEFDTTGNPLYGSFEFANYSTDADDYFWDFGDGNSSTLENPVHNYDYPGLYQVVLTAMNSFGCESKDTLILEVVEGIDIPNVFTPNGDGENDVFFANSIGMTDKSISVFNRWGKEIYFSSKLDFAWDGSNIWTGQPVPEGTYFYVIKARSVTREYEYSGALMLHR
;
A
#
# COMPACT_ATOMS: atom_id res chain seq x y z
N MET A 1 -100.86 -14.42 -49.18
CA MET A 1 -100.43 -14.69 -47.79
C MET A 1 -99.20 -13.81 -47.52
N LYS A 2 -99.04 -13.36 -46.27
CA LYS A 2 -98.23 -12.21 -45.82
C LYS A 2 -96.78 -12.10 -46.34
N SER A 3 -96.37 -10.83 -46.46
CA SER A 3 -95.05 -10.17 -46.47
C SER A 3 -93.78 -10.98 -46.16
N ILE A 4 -92.65 -10.56 -46.76
CA ILE A 4 -91.52 -9.89 -46.08
C ILE A 4 -90.42 -9.53 -47.12
N PHE A 5 -90.07 -8.25 -47.19
CA PHE A 5 -88.87 -7.73 -47.85
C PHE A 5 -87.69 -7.93 -46.90
N ILE A 6 -86.59 -8.53 -47.37
CA ILE A 6 -85.27 -8.44 -46.72
C ILE A 6 -84.26 -8.04 -47.80
N ILE A 7 -83.73 -6.83 -47.65
CA ILE A 7 -82.58 -6.30 -48.38
C ILE A 7 -81.33 -6.74 -47.60
N PRO A 8 -80.34 -7.43 -48.19
CA PRO A 8 -79.06 -7.59 -47.55
C PRO A 8 -78.21 -6.35 -47.79
N LEU A 9 -77.90 -5.71 -46.66
CA LEU A 9 -76.99 -4.62 -46.42
C LEU A 9 -75.58 -4.95 -46.95
N PHE A 10 -75.01 -4.09 -47.80
CA PHE A 10 -73.58 -4.11 -48.11
C PHE A 10 -72.83 -3.69 -46.85
N ILE A 11 -72.07 -4.62 -46.25
CA ILE A 11 -71.07 -4.30 -45.24
C ILE A 11 -69.87 -3.72 -45.98
N LEU A 12 -69.86 -2.40 -46.12
CA LEU A 12 -68.64 -1.63 -46.36
C LEU A 12 -67.91 -1.53 -45.02
N SER A 13 -66.89 -2.36 -44.83
CA SER A 13 -65.91 -2.16 -43.76
C SER A 13 -65.10 -0.92 -44.10
N PHE A 14 -65.48 0.22 -43.53
CA PHE A 14 -64.54 1.33 -43.42
C PHE A 14 -63.53 0.95 -42.32
N PRO A 15 -62.22 0.83 -42.60
CA PRO A 15 -61.25 0.94 -41.52
C PRO A 15 -61.43 2.33 -40.91
N SER A 16 -61.67 2.37 -39.60
CA SER A 16 -61.77 3.62 -38.84
C SER A 16 -60.40 4.31 -38.87
N TRP A 17 -60.20 5.24 -39.81
CA TRP A 17 -59.19 6.27 -39.70
C TRP A 17 -59.65 7.24 -38.61
N ALA A 18 -59.10 7.10 -37.41
CA ALA A 18 -59.18 8.12 -36.38
C ALA A 18 -57.75 8.53 -36.04
N GLN A 19 -57.14 9.33 -36.92
CA GLN A 19 -56.05 10.23 -36.53
C GLN A 19 -56.71 11.55 -36.17
N GLN A 20 -56.90 11.79 -34.88
CA GLN A 20 -57.50 13.01 -34.35
C GLN A 20 -56.37 14.03 -34.17
N LEU A 21 -55.84 14.50 -35.31
CA LEU A 21 -54.87 15.58 -35.37
C LEU A 21 -55.57 16.90 -35.05
N PHE A 22 -55.10 17.65 -34.05
CA PHE A 22 -55.49 19.06 -33.91
C PHE A 22 -54.67 19.89 -34.90
N TRP A 23 -55.21 20.00 -36.11
CA TRP A 23 -54.61 20.77 -37.19
C TRP A 23 -55.09 22.21 -37.14
N ASN A 24 -54.23 23.11 -36.67
CA ASN A 24 -54.59 24.52 -36.49
C ASN A 24 -53.99 25.42 -37.59
N GLN A 25 -54.86 25.96 -38.43
CA GLN A 25 -54.54 27.01 -39.43
C GLN A 25 -54.91 28.42 -38.93
N ALA A 26 -55.16 28.58 -37.62
CA ALA A 26 -55.55 29.83 -36.99
C ALA A 26 -54.62 30.19 -35.82
N GLN A 27 -54.85 31.34 -35.19
CA GLN A 27 -54.14 31.69 -33.96
C GLN A 27 -54.85 31.05 -32.77
N VAL A 28 -54.09 30.45 -31.86
CA VAL A 28 -54.61 29.84 -30.62
C VAL A 28 -54.07 30.61 -29.42
N TYR A 29 -54.98 31.02 -28.55
CA TYR A 29 -54.69 31.71 -27.30
C TYR A 29 -55.34 30.91 -26.17
N ILE A 30 -54.53 30.35 -25.29
CA ILE A 30 -54.96 29.61 -24.11
C ILE A 30 -54.65 30.49 -22.90
N THR A 31 -55.69 30.94 -22.21
CA THR A 31 -55.53 31.82 -21.05
C THR A 31 -55.25 31.02 -19.78
N GLU A 32 -54.77 31.70 -18.74
CA GLU A 32 -54.62 31.12 -17.41
C GLU A 32 -55.89 30.38 -16.94
N GLY A 33 -55.71 29.17 -16.40
CA GLY A 33 -56.78 28.29 -15.95
C GLY A 33 -57.53 27.52 -17.05
N ALA A 34 -57.27 27.79 -18.34
CA ALA A 34 -57.84 27.01 -19.44
C ALA A 34 -57.05 25.71 -19.68
N LEU A 35 -57.76 24.64 -20.06
CA LEU A 35 -57.18 23.37 -20.48
C LEU A 35 -57.51 23.10 -21.95
N LEU A 36 -56.48 23.01 -22.79
CA LEU A 36 -56.58 22.41 -24.12
C LEU A 36 -56.15 20.94 -24.02
N HIS A 37 -57.10 20.03 -24.18
CA HIS A 37 -56.82 18.60 -24.23
C HIS A 37 -56.98 18.11 -25.68
N VAL A 38 -55.90 17.60 -26.27
CA VAL A 38 -55.86 16.95 -27.58
C VAL A 38 -55.67 15.45 -27.39
N ASN A 39 -56.58 14.66 -27.95
CA ASN A 39 -56.50 13.20 -27.97
C ASN A 39 -55.81 12.76 -29.27
N GLY A 40 -54.47 12.83 -29.29
CA GLY A 40 -53.64 12.66 -30.48
C GLY A 40 -52.59 13.78 -30.64
N ASN A 41 -52.04 13.92 -31.85
CA ASN A 41 -51.02 14.92 -32.14
C ASN A 41 -51.59 16.36 -32.18
N LEU A 42 -50.81 17.31 -31.66
CA LEU A 42 -51.00 18.74 -31.86
C LEU A 42 -49.95 19.22 -32.86
N GLU A 43 -50.39 19.71 -34.02
CA GLU A 43 -49.49 20.09 -35.11
C GLU A 43 -49.79 21.51 -35.62
N SER A 44 -48.73 22.31 -35.74
CA SER A 44 -48.77 23.64 -36.38
C SER A 44 -48.06 23.57 -37.73
N THR A 45 -48.80 23.65 -38.85
CA THR A 45 -48.26 23.51 -40.22
C THR A 45 -48.63 24.67 -41.16
N PHE A 46 -48.88 25.86 -40.59
CA PHE A 46 -49.19 27.03 -41.42
C PHE A 46 -48.25 28.20 -41.12
N PRO A 47 -47.63 28.80 -42.15
CA PRO A 47 -46.81 30.00 -41.99
C PRO A 47 -47.54 31.13 -41.27
N GLY A 48 -46.97 31.55 -40.13
CA GLY A 48 -47.52 32.62 -39.30
C GLY A 48 -48.57 32.17 -38.27
N THR A 49 -48.75 30.87 -38.05
CA THR A 49 -49.50 30.37 -36.89
C THR A 49 -48.89 30.91 -35.60
N TYR A 50 -49.75 31.44 -34.74
CA TYR A 50 -49.38 31.96 -33.43
C TYR A 50 -50.08 31.14 -32.35
N PHE A 51 -49.31 30.51 -31.47
CA PHE A 51 -49.81 29.71 -30.35
C PHE A 51 -49.30 30.32 -29.04
N SER A 52 -50.20 30.95 -28.28
CA SER A 52 -49.88 31.48 -26.96
C SER A 52 -50.53 30.62 -25.88
N ASN A 53 -49.71 30.02 -25.03
CA ASN A 53 -50.15 29.20 -23.92
C ASN A 53 -49.85 29.89 -22.60
N GLN A 54 -50.89 30.27 -21.85
CA GLN A 54 -50.81 30.68 -20.45
C GLN A 54 -51.57 29.71 -19.53
N GLY A 55 -52.20 28.68 -20.10
CA GLY A 55 -52.97 27.67 -19.38
C GLY A 55 -52.25 26.32 -19.39
N ARG A 56 -53.00 25.25 -19.63
CA ARG A 56 -52.48 23.89 -19.74
C ARG A 56 -52.82 23.31 -21.11
N VAL A 57 -51.81 22.81 -21.79
CA VAL A 57 -51.93 22.03 -23.02
C VAL A 57 -51.60 20.59 -22.66
N ARG A 58 -52.48 19.67 -23.01
CA ARG A 58 -52.26 18.26 -22.82
C ARG A 58 -52.48 17.49 -24.10
N THR A 59 -51.50 16.69 -24.48
CA THR A 59 -51.63 15.69 -25.53
C THR A 59 -51.63 14.32 -24.85
N GLU A 60 -52.73 13.57 -25.00
CA GLU A 60 -52.86 12.24 -24.41
C GLU A 60 -53.10 11.20 -25.51
N ASN A 61 -52.64 9.97 -25.24
CA ASN A 61 -52.86 8.83 -26.10
C ASN A 61 -53.98 7.93 -25.56
N GLY A 62 -55.09 7.84 -26.30
CA GLY A 62 -56.06 6.75 -26.17
C GLY A 62 -55.81 5.56 -27.12
N TYR A 63 -55.31 5.83 -28.34
CA TYR A 63 -55.03 4.83 -29.40
C TYR A 63 -53.98 5.27 -30.46
N GLN A 64 -53.40 6.48 -30.37
CA GLN A 64 -52.40 7.06 -31.31
C GLN A 64 -51.40 7.98 -30.58
N ASN A 65 -50.26 8.27 -31.19
CA ASN A 65 -49.23 9.18 -30.65
C ASN A 65 -49.82 10.52 -30.18
N GLY A 66 -49.23 11.07 -29.11
CA GLY A 66 -49.57 12.37 -28.52
C GLY A 66 -48.48 13.40 -28.80
N ASP A 67 -48.01 13.49 -30.04
CA ASP A 67 -46.84 14.29 -30.39
C ASP A 67 -47.20 15.78 -30.42
N PHE A 68 -46.25 16.62 -30.00
CA PHE A 68 -46.30 18.06 -30.13
C PHE A 68 -45.35 18.51 -31.24
N VAL A 69 -45.93 18.86 -32.38
CA VAL A 69 -45.19 19.10 -33.62
C VAL A 69 -45.30 20.56 -34.03
N LEU A 70 -44.17 21.25 -33.99
CA LEU A 70 -44.03 22.65 -34.34
C LEU A 70 -43.37 22.76 -35.72
N SER A 71 -44.04 23.36 -36.71
CA SER A 71 -43.47 23.46 -38.06
C SER A 71 -43.85 24.76 -38.77
N ASP A 72 -43.35 24.94 -40.00
CA ASP A 72 -43.74 26.01 -40.92
C ASP A 72 -43.64 27.44 -40.36
N SER A 73 -42.57 27.78 -39.64
CA SER A 73 -42.38 29.14 -39.08
C SER A 73 -43.49 29.59 -38.11
N ALA A 74 -44.14 28.65 -37.42
CA ALA A 74 -45.02 28.97 -36.30
C ALA A 74 -44.25 29.71 -35.18
N LEU A 75 -44.96 30.59 -34.47
CA LEU A 75 -44.48 31.22 -33.24
C LEU A 75 -45.28 30.67 -32.06
N ILE A 76 -44.59 29.97 -31.17
CA ILE A 76 -45.14 29.43 -29.94
C ILE A 76 -44.54 30.18 -28.76
N GLN A 77 -45.38 30.67 -27.85
CA GLN A 77 -44.93 31.41 -26.66
C GLN A 77 -45.86 31.26 -25.47
N GLY A 78 -45.46 31.83 -24.34
CA GLY A 78 -46.26 31.95 -23.13
C GLY A 78 -45.84 31.00 -22.02
N ASP A 79 -46.25 31.36 -20.80
CA ASP A 79 -45.82 30.79 -19.52
C ASP A 79 -46.58 29.51 -19.10
N GLY A 80 -47.36 28.92 -20.01
CA GLY A 80 -48.24 27.81 -19.70
C GLY A 80 -47.52 26.47 -19.55
N ARG A 81 -48.28 25.44 -19.18
CA ARG A 81 -47.81 24.05 -19.02
C ARG A 81 -48.12 23.23 -20.26
N TYR A 82 -47.17 22.43 -20.72
CA TYR A 82 -47.31 21.46 -21.81
C TYR A 82 -47.09 20.06 -21.25
N GLU A 83 -48.11 19.22 -21.26
CA GLU A 83 -48.04 17.83 -20.78
C GLU A 83 -48.21 16.89 -21.96
N LEU A 84 -47.15 16.17 -22.29
CA LEU A 84 -47.06 15.37 -23.49
C LEU A 84 -46.94 13.89 -23.16
N GLN A 85 -47.58 13.05 -23.97
CA GLN A 85 -47.39 11.59 -23.94
C GLN A 85 -46.71 11.08 -25.22
N GLY A 86 -46.30 11.98 -26.11
CA GLY A 86 -45.61 11.70 -27.36
C GLY A 86 -44.46 12.68 -27.59
N ASP A 87 -43.92 12.68 -28.80
CA ASP A 87 -42.66 13.34 -29.10
C ASP A 87 -42.77 14.87 -29.12
N TRP A 88 -41.72 15.56 -28.67
CA TRP A 88 -41.52 16.99 -28.89
C TRP A 88 -40.72 17.20 -30.18
N LEU A 89 -41.35 17.73 -31.23
CA LEU A 89 -40.70 17.95 -32.52
C LEU A 89 -40.75 19.45 -32.88
N ASN A 90 -39.62 20.14 -32.73
CA ASN A 90 -39.52 21.58 -33.02
C ASN A 90 -38.80 21.89 -34.33
N SER A 91 -39.56 22.33 -35.33
CA SER A 91 -39.06 22.94 -36.57
C SER A 91 -39.61 24.39 -36.73
N ALA A 92 -39.83 25.08 -35.61
CA ALA A 92 -40.41 26.43 -35.56
C ALA A 92 -39.75 27.32 -34.48
N SER A 93 -40.32 28.52 -34.25
CA SER A 93 -39.85 29.42 -33.19
C SER A 93 -40.62 29.15 -31.89
N PHE A 94 -39.96 28.52 -30.93
CA PHE A 94 -40.45 28.33 -29.58
C PHE A 94 -39.80 29.33 -28.62
N ILE A 95 -40.61 30.17 -27.97
CA ILE A 95 -40.19 31.08 -26.90
C ILE A 95 -40.77 30.51 -25.61
N ALA A 96 -39.94 29.92 -24.76
CA ALA A 96 -40.43 29.27 -23.55
C ALA A 96 -40.99 30.22 -22.49
N ASP A 97 -40.62 31.51 -22.49
CA ASP A 97 -40.94 32.45 -21.40
C ASP A 97 -40.69 31.81 -20.02
N SER A 98 -41.71 31.59 -19.19
CA SER A 98 -41.64 30.81 -17.93
C SER A 98 -42.45 29.50 -17.93
N SER A 99 -42.54 28.85 -19.11
CA SER A 99 -43.30 27.60 -19.31
C SER A 99 -42.67 26.35 -18.69
N ILE A 100 -43.53 25.34 -18.50
CA ILE A 100 -43.11 24.00 -18.07
C ILE A 100 -43.49 22.99 -19.14
N VAL A 101 -42.53 22.20 -19.62
CA VAL A 101 -42.75 21.07 -20.52
C VAL A 101 -42.55 19.76 -19.75
N LEU A 102 -43.57 18.92 -19.74
CA LEU A 102 -43.58 17.61 -19.11
C LEU A 102 -43.69 16.52 -20.17
N LEU A 103 -42.72 15.61 -20.15
CA LEU A 103 -42.72 14.41 -20.98
C LEU A 103 -43.18 13.22 -20.14
N GLU A 104 -44.48 12.92 -20.18
CA GLU A 104 -45.17 11.91 -19.37
C GLU A 104 -45.38 10.57 -20.09
N GLY A 105 -44.95 10.46 -21.35
CA GLY A 105 -45.13 9.28 -22.19
C GLY A 105 -44.24 8.10 -21.80
N ASN A 106 -44.15 7.12 -22.71
CA ASN A 106 -43.21 6.01 -22.62
C ASN A 106 -41.86 6.44 -23.23
N ASN A 107 -41.44 5.87 -24.37
CA ASN A 107 -40.32 6.43 -25.10
C ASN A 107 -40.78 7.69 -25.83
N GLU A 108 -40.06 8.80 -25.65
CA GLU A 108 -40.37 10.09 -26.28
C GLU A 108 -39.08 10.71 -26.82
N PHE A 109 -39.20 11.34 -27.98
CA PHE A 109 -38.10 12.06 -28.62
C PHE A 109 -38.23 13.57 -28.42
N ILE A 110 -37.09 14.23 -28.21
CA ILE A 110 -36.95 15.69 -28.31
C ILE A 110 -36.13 15.95 -29.57
N GLY A 111 -36.79 16.42 -30.63
CA GLY A 111 -36.20 16.56 -31.95
C GLY A 111 -36.77 17.73 -32.76
N GLY A 112 -36.70 17.58 -34.08
CA GLY A 112 -37.06 18.62 -35.05
C GLY A 112 -35.82 19.27 -35.68
N ASP A 113 -36.05 20.27 -36.53
CA ASP A 113 -34.99 20.97 -37.29
C ASP A 113 -34.51 22.25 -36.59
N SER A 114 -35.04 22.56 -35.41
CA SER A 114 -34.74 23.77 -34.64
C SER A 114 -34.49 23.42 -33.17
N ILE A 115 -33.42 23.97 -32.62
CA ILE A 115 -33.06 23.82 -31.20
C ILE A 115 -34.22 24.31 -30.34
N SER A 116 -34.56 23.52 -29.33
CA SER A 116 -35.57 23.90 -28.34
C SER A 116 -34.91 24.50 -27.10
N TYR A 117 -35.39 25.67 -26.71
CA TYR A 117 -35.02 26.34 -25.46
C TYR A 117 -36.19 26.20 -24.49
N PHE A 118 -36.15 25.20 -23.63
CA PHE A 118 -37.12 25.02 -22.56
C PHE A 118 -36.85 26.00 -21.42
N PHE A 119 -37.88 26.45 -20.71
CA PHE A 119 -37.68 27.13 -19.43
C PHE A 119 -37.49 26.06 -18.35
N ASP A 120 -38.55 25.31 -18.06
CA ASP A 120 -38.47 24.05 -17.30
C ASP A 120 -38.78 22.86 -18.22
N LEU A 121 -37.94 21.83 -18.14
CA LEU A 121 -38.18 20.53 -18.75
C LEU A 121 -38.20 19.46 -17.65
N GLU A 122 -39.32 18.76 -17.51
CA GLU A 122 -39.51 17.71 -16.52
C GLU A 122 -39.80 16.36 -17.22
N LEU A 123 -39.01 15.35 -16.90
CA LEU A 123 -39.13 14.01 -17.44
C LEU A 123 -39.93 13.16 -16.47
N MET A 124 -41.03 12.57 -16.92
CA MET A 124 -41.93 11.78 -16.11
C MET A 124 -42.35 10.51 -16.86
N GLY A 125 -43.39 9.82 -16.36
CA GLY A 125 -44.01 8.72 -17.07
C GLY A 125 -43.18 7.45 -16.99
N SER A 126 -42.83 6.88 -18.14
CA SER A 126 -42.02 5.65 -18.27
C SER A 126 -41.06 5.77 -19.45
N GLY A 127 -40.26 4.75 -19.72
CA GLY A 127 -39.38 4.71 -20.91
C GLY A 127 -38.23 5.72 -20.88
N ILE A 128 -37.55 5.83 -22.01
CA ILE A 128 -36.37 6.67 -22.20
C ILE A 128 -36.79 7.94 -22.97
N LYS A 129 -36.29 9.09 -22.52
CA LYS A 129 -36.47 10.37 -23.23
C LYS A 129 -35.21 10.63 -24.04
N THR A 130 -35.30 10.76 -25.35
CA THR A 130 -34.13 10.76 -26.22
C THR A 130 -33.99 12.07 -27.00
N LEU A 131 -32.80 12.67 -26.96
CA LEU A 131 -32.46 13.80 -27.82
C LEU A 131 -32.14 13.35 -29.24
N LEU A 132 -32.70 14.06 -30.21
CA LEU A 132 -32.35 13.93 -31.64
C LEU A 132 -31.64 15.18 -32.19
N ILE A 133 -31.52 16.23 -31.37
CA ILE A 133 -30.82 17.48 -31.61
C ILE A 133 -30.42 18.08 -30.25
N ASP A 134 -29.44 18.98 -30.22
CA ASP A 134 -29.11 19.74 -29.02
C ASP A 134 -30.33 20.50 -28.46
N ALA A 135 -30.44 20.56 -27.15
CA ALA A 135 -31.53 21.21 -26.43
C ALA A 135 -31.01 22.00 -25.22
N PHE A 136 -31.79 22.98 -24.78
CA PHE A 136 -31.44 23.87 -23.68
C PHE A 136 -32.55 23.91 -22.63
N THR A 137 -32.19 24.00 -21.35
CA THR A 137 -33.09 24.48 -20.30
C THR A 137 -32.54 25.79 -19.72
N THR A 138 -33.43 26.76 -19.53
CA THR A 138 -33.05 28.10 -19.03
C THR A 138 -33.32 28.29 -17.54
N ASN A 139 -34.10 27.41 -16.91
CA ASN A 139 -34.35 27.39 -15.47
C ASN A 139 -34.05 26.01 -14.85
N GLU A 140 -34.87 24.99 -15.09
CA GLU A 140 -34.68 23.65 -14.48
C GLU A 140 -34.74 22.50 -15.50
N LEU A 141 -33.89 21.49 -15.29
CA LEU A 141 -34.03 20.15 -15.87
C LEU A 141 -34.36 19.16 -14.74
N GLY A 142 -35.62 18.72 -14.67
CA GLY A 142 -36.06 17.68 -13.76
C GLY A 142 -36.02 16.31 -14.44
N ILE A 143 -35.02 15.49 -14.11
CA ILE A 143 -34.88 14.13 -14.67
C ILE A 143 -35.78 13.12 -13.93
N ASN A 144 -36.13 13.40 -12.67
CA ASN A 144 -36.87 12.49 -11.79
C ASN A 144 -36.22 11.09 -11.77
N ASP A 145 -36.96 10.02 -11.96
CA ASP A 145 -36.50 8.63 -12.00
C ASP A 145 -36.28 8.13 -13.45
N ARG A 146 -36.12 9.04 -14.42
CA ARG A 146 -36.05 8.72 -15.87
C ARG A 146 -34.64 8.75 -16.42
N GLU A 147 -34.49 8.10 -17.58
CA GLU A 147 -33.27 8.21 -18.39
C GLU A 147 -33.47 9.26 -19.48
N LEU A 148 -32.58 10.25 -19.50
CA LEU A 148 -32.41 11.18 -20.63
C LEU A 148 -31.27 10.69 -21.52
N ALA A 149 -31.59 10.01 -22.61
CA ALA A 149 -30.61 9.62 -23.61
C ALA A 149 -30.21 10.83 -24.46
N ILE A 150 -29.08 11.42 -24.10
CA ILE A 150 -28.45 12.54 -24.82
C ILE A 150 -27.73 12.02 -26.08
N ASP A 151 -27.32 10.75 -26.08
CA ASP A 151 -26.56 10.11 -27.15
C ASP A 151 -25.42 11.02 -27.62
N SER A 152 -25.43 11.46 -28.89
CA SER A 152 -24.41 12.31 -29.51
C SER A 152 -24.67 13.83 -29.40
N PHE A 153 -25.73 14.24 -28.71
CA PHE A 153 -26.18 15.64 -28.61
C PHE A 153 -25.78 16.27 -27.27
N HIS A 154 -26.22 17.49 -27.03
CA HIS A 154 -25.98 18.21 -25.77
C HIS A 154 -27.32 18.65 -25.16
N MET A 155 -27.50 18.36 -23.87
CA MET A 155 -28.49 19.04 -23.04
C MET A 155 -27.77 20.12 -22.24
N THR A 156 -28.06 21.40 -22.53
CA THR A 156 -27.38 22.53 -21.88
C THR A 156 -28.28 23.27 -20.91
N ILE A 157 -27.86 23.34 -19.65
CA ILE A 157 -28.56 24.04 -18.58
C ILE A 157 -27.84 25.37 -18.32
N THR A 158 -28.52 26.48 -18.63
CA THR A 158 -27.92 27.81 -18.53
C THR A 158 -28.13 28.49 -17.18
N ASN A 159 -29.07 27.98 -16.36
CA ASN A 159 -29.27 28.45 -15.00
C ASN A 159 -28.13 27.92 -14.10
N PRO A 160 -27.32 28.80 -13.49
CA PRO A 160 -26.19 28.38 -12.69
C PRO A 160 -26.56 28.03 -11.24
N SER A 161 -27.85 27.87 -10.94
CA SER A 161 -28.29 27.32 -9.66
C SER A 161 -27.81 25.89 -9.46
N ILE A 162 -27.45 25.53 -8.23
CA ILE A 162 -27.16 24.13 -7.86
C ILE A 162 -28.37 23.23 -8.10
N ASP A 163 -29.58 23.77 -7.89
CA ASP A 163 -30.87 23.07 -8.03
C ASP A 163 -31.39 23.08 -9.48
N ALA A 164 -30.64 23.61 -10.46
CA ALA A 164 -31.09 23.67 -11.86
C ALA A 164 -31.14 22.29 -12.56
N VAL A 165 -30.57 21.25 -11.94
CA VAL A 165 -30.65 19.87 -12.39
C VAL A 165 -31.05 19.02 -11.19
N THR A 166 -32.18 18.35 -11.28
CA THR A 166 -32.74 17.51 -10.22
C THR A 166 -32.98 16.09 -10.74
N ASN A 167 -32.79 15.09 -9.90
CA ASN A 167 -33.10 13.70 -10.16
C ASN A 167 -33.59 13.02 -8.88
N ASP A 168 -34.35 11.94 -9.02
CA ASP A 168 -34.52 10.98 -7.94
C ASP A 168 -33.16 10.35 -7.68
N ASP A 169 -32.66 10.48 -6.45
CA ASP A 169 -31.37 9.95 -6.00
C ASP A 169 -31.57 8.75 -5.05
N THR A 170 -32.80 8.25 -4.93
CA THR A 170 -33.09 7.06 -4.14
C THR A 170 -32.48 5.83 -4.80
N PHE A 171 -31.73 5.07 -4.02
CA PHE A 171 -30.97 3.91 -4.49
C PHE A 171 -31.85 2.91 -5.24
N PHE A 172 -31.46 2.56 -6.48
CA PHE A 172 -32.19 1.76 -7.48
C PHE A 172 -33.37 2.41 -8.21
N ALA A 173 -33.68 3.68 -7.93
CA ALA A 173 -34.67 4.46 -8.68
C ALA A 173 -34.04 5.72 -9.29
N GLU A 174 -32.72 5.75 -9.44
CA GLU A 174 -32.02 6.95 -9.83
C GLU A 174 -32.34 7.37 -11.27
N GLY A 175 -32.69 8.64 -11.47
CA GLY A 175 -32.74 9.23 -12.80
C GLY A 175 -31.38 9.75 -13.25
N PHE A 176 -31.10 9.61 -14.54
CA PHE A 176 -29.80 9.99 -15.08
C PHE A 176 -29.84 10.37 -16.56
N ALA A 177 -28.84 11.13 -16.98
CA ALA A 177 -28.50 11.32 -18.37
C ALA A 177 -27.54 10.21 -18.84
N SER A 178 -27.82 9.65 -20.02
CA SER A 178 -26.94 8.69 -20.69
C SER A 178 -26.41 9.25 -22.00
N THR A 179 -25.19 8.85 -22.35
CA THR A 179 -24.47 9.40 -23.52
C THR A 179 -23.90 8.28 -24.38
N LEU A 180 -23.79 8.55 -25.68
CA LEU A 180 -23.12 7.71 -26.67
C LEU A 180 -22.34 8.61 -27.62
N LEU A 181 -21.24 8.16 -28.23
CA LEU A 181 -20.62 8.87 -29.37
C LEU A 181 -20.28 10.37 -29.12
N GLY A 182 -20.06 10.78 -27.86
CA GLY A 182 -19.54 12.12 -27.53
C GLY A 182 -20.52 13.17 -27.02
N GLY A 183 -21.81 12.87 -26.85
CA GLY A 183 -22.75 13.84 -26.26
C GLY A 183 -22.48 14.12 -24.77
N ARG A 184 -23.01 15.24 -24.26
CA ARG A 184 -22.75 15.71 -22.88
C ARG A 184 -23.95 16.38 -22.24
N LEU A 185 -24.06 16.21 -20.92
CA LEU A 185 -24.83 17.10 -20.07
C LEU A 185 -23.95 18.32 -19.74
N VAL A 186 -24.39 19.51 -20.16
CA VAL A 186 -23.63 20.76 -19.99
C VAL A 186 -24.29 21.62 -18.93
N ARG A 187 -23.52 22.08 -17.94
CA ARG A 187 -24.01 23.02 -16.91
C ARG A 187 -23.17 24.27 -16.90
N HIS A 188 -23.85 25.42 -16.89
CA HIS A 188 -23.26 26.68 -16.45
C HIS A 188 -23.22 26.67 -14.92
N ILE A 189 -22.11 27.05 -14.30
CA ILE A 189 -21.95 27.05 -12.85
C ILE A 189 -21.23 28.33 -12.39
N ASN A 190 -21.61 28.92 -11.25
CA ASN A 190 -21.01 30.18 -10.78
C ASN A 190 -21.12 30.41 -9.26
N GLN A 191 -21.22 29.34 -8.48
CA GLN A 191 -21.32 29.41 -7.02
C GLN A 191 -20.27 28.51 -6.38
N ASP A 192 -19.78 28.92 -5.22
CA ASP A 192 -18.91 28.14 -4.34
C ASP A 192 -19.74 27.01 -3.71
N SER A 193 -19.91 25.92 -4.47
CA SER A 193 -20.78 24.80 -4.12
C SER A 193 -20.49 23.57 -4.98
N SER A 194 -21.20 22.48 -4.68
CA SER A 194 -21.11 21.19 -5.38
C SER A 194 -22.22 21.05 -6.42
N TYR A 195 -21.83 20.78 -7.67
CA TYR A 195 -22.74 20.59 -8.79
C TYR A 195 -22.75 19.14 -9.23
N THR A 196 -23.90 18.49 -9.11
CA THR A 196 -24.10 17.10 -9.53
C THR A 196 -24.44 16.99 -11.01
N PHE A 197 -23.76 16.07 -11.70
CA PHE A 197 -24.10 15.60 -13.03
C PHE A 197 -24.62 14.17 -12.88
N PRO A 198 -25.94 13.95 -12.91
CA PRO A 198 -26.54 12.64 -12.74
C PRO A 198 -26.32 11.80 -14.00
N MET A 199 -25.15 11.18 -14.11
CA MET A 199 -24.77 10.41 -15.29
C MET A 199 -24.97 8.91 -15.07
N GLY A 200 -25.36 8.20 -16.11
CA GLY A 200 -25.55 6.76 -16.06
C GLY A 200 -25.82 6.16 -17.43
N SER A 201 -26.17 4.88 -17.46
CA SER A 201 -26.61 4.22 -18.68
C SER A 201 -27.41 2.97 -18.36
N SER A 202 -28.53 2.78 -19.06
CA SER A 202 -29.26 1.51 -19.09
C SER A 202 -28.72 0.52 -20.13
N GLN A 203 -27.84 0.98 -21.03
CA GLN A 203 -27.22 0.10 -22.04
C GLN A 203 -26.19 -0.81 -21.38
N GLY A 204 -26.37 -2.13 -21.53
CA GLY A 204 -25.52 -3.12 -20.89
C GLY A 204 -25.91 -3.37 -19.42
N THR A 205 -24.94 -3.30 -18.51
CA THR A 205 -25.24 -3.34 -17.07
C THR A 205 -25.69 -1.96 -16.64
N LEU A 206 -26.90 -1.85 -16.08
CA LEU A 206 -27.43 -0.59 -15.56
C LEU A 206 -26.46 0.00 -14.53
N ARG A 207 -26.01 1.24 -14.77
CA ARG A 207 -25.12 1.98 -13.87
C ARG A 207 -25.54 3.43 -13.74
N TYR A 208 -25.64 3.90 -12.50
CA TYR A 208 -25.70 5.31 -12.14
C TYR A 208 -24.37 5.72 -11.51
N ARG A 209 -23.59 6.55 -12.21
CA ARG A 209 -22.22 6.94 -11.81
C ARG A 209 -22.11 8.47 -11.91
N PRO A 210 -22.74 9.20 -10.97
CA PRO A 210 -22.76 10.64 -11.02
C PRO A 210 -21.34 11.20 -10.88
N VAL A 211 -21.15 12.38 -11.47
CA VAL A 211 -19.96 13.20 -11.29
C VAL A 211 -20.37 14.41 -10.47
N VAL A 212 -19.61 14.73 -9.43
CA VAL A 212 -19.79 15.99 -8.70
C VAL A 212 -18.56 16.85 -8.90
N LEU A 213 -18.79 18.11 -9.30
CA LEU A 213 -17.74 19.13 -9.39
C LEU A 213 -18.02 20.18 -8.31
N ALA A 214 -17.12 20.27 -7.33
CA ALA A 214 -17.19 21.29 -6.29
C ALA A 214 -16.24 22.45 -6.62
N LEU A 215 -16.79 23.64 -6.82
CA LEU A 215 -16.01 24.86 -7.01
C LEU A 215 -15.74 25.51 -5.66
N ASN A 216 -14.58 26.16 -5.56
CA ASN A 216 -14.19 26.98 -4.41
C ASN A 216 -14.21 28.49 -4.74
N ASP A 217 -14.93 28.88 -5.79
CA ASP A 217 -15.13 30.27 -6.20
C ASP A 217 -16.48 30.51 -6.87
N THR A 218 -16.78 31.78 -7.16
CA THR A 218 -18.06 32.22 -7.75
C THR A 218 -17.90 32.73 -9.19
N SER A 219 -16.82 32.36 -9.87
CA SER A 219 -16.61 32.76 -11.27
C SER A 219 -17.45 31.89 -12.20
N THR A 220 -17.85 32.45 -13.34
CA THR A 220 -18.63 31.69 -14.32
C THR A 220 -17.76 30.64 -14.98
N ASN A 221 -18.15 29.38 -14.82
CA ASN A 221 -17.55 28.23 -15.46
C ASN A 221 -18.60 27.45 -16.26
N ILE A 222 -18.17 26.74 -17.31
CA ILE A 222 -19.01 25.79 -18.04
C ILE A 222 -18.30 24.44 -18.05
N PHE A 223 -19.00 23.43 -17.51
CA PHE A 223 -18.54 22.06 -17.53
C PHE A 223 -19.51 21.19 -18.32
N SER A 224 -18.95 20.25 -19.08
CA SER A 224 -19.69 19.24 -19.80
C SER A 224 -19.28 17.85 -19.29
N VAL A 225 -20.25 16.97 -19.05
CA VAL A 225 -20.01 15.62 -18.54
C VAL A 225 -20.69 14.58 -19.42
N GLY A 226 -19.95 13.55 -19.78
CA GLY A 226 -20.41 12.34 -20.45
C GLY A 226 -20.03 11.09 -19.65
N PHE A 227 -20.75 9.99 -19.89
CA PHE A 227 -20.53 8.69 -19.28
C PHE A 227 -20.63 7.59 -20.34
N ASN A 228 -19.53 6.89 -20.56
CA ASN A 228 -19.46 5.80 -21.52
C ASN A 228 -19.44 4.47 -20.77
N ASN A 229 -20.52 3.70 -20.87
CA ASN A 229 -20.71 2.44 -20.13
C ASN A 229 -20.08 1.22 -20.82
N TYR A 230 -18.83 1.36 -21.24
CA TYR A 230 -18.04 0.31 -21.87
C TYR A 230 -16.54 0.61 -21.72
N ASN A 231 -15.71 -0.38 -22.05
CA ASN A 231 -14.26 -0.26 -21.94
C ASN A 231 -13.71 0.87 -22.83
N ALA A 232 -12.97 1.80 -22.24
CA ALA A 232 -12.38 2.95 -22.92
C ALA A 232 -11.46 2.59 -24.10
N THR A 233 -10.91 1.36 -24.11
CA THR A 233 -10.13 0.83 -25.23
C THR A 233 -10.93 0.80 -26.53
N ALA A 234 -12.25 0.67 -26.48
CA ALA A 234 -13.11 0.72 -27.66
C ALA A 234 -13.04 2.07 -28.39
N ASP A 235 -12.73 3.15 -27.65
CA ASP A 235 -12.60 4.51 -28.17
C ASP A 235 -11.12 4.92 -28.35
N GLY A 236 -10.19 3.95 -28.30
CA GLY A 236 -8.76 4.15 -28.51
C GLY A 236 -7.94 4.43 -27.24
N TYR A 237 -8.58 4.50 -26.08
CA TYR A 237 -7.93 4.76 -24.79
C TYR A 237 -7.56 3.44 -24.12
N THR A 238 -6.44 2.86 -24.55
CA THR A 238 -6.03 1.51 -24.14
C THR A 238 -5.78 1.43 -22.64
N VAL A 239 -6.64 0.70 -21.91
CA VAL A 239 -6.63 0.63 -20.44
C VAL A 239 -5.39 -0.06 -19.85
N SER A 240 -4.68 -0.86 -20.64
CA SER A 240 -3.42 -1.50 -20.23
C SER A 240 -2.20 -0.59 -20.41
N ASN A 241 -2.35 0.60 -21.00
CA ASN A 241 -1.28 1.57 -21.12
C ASN A 241 -1.48 2.66 -20.06
N HIS A 242 -0.86 2.47 -18.91
CA HIS A 242 -0.98 3.36 -17.76
C HIS A 242 0.40 3.61 -17.12
N ASP A 243 0.49 4.63 -16.28
CA ASP A 243 1.67 4.91 -15.48
C ASP A 243 1.96 3.76 -14.48
N SER A 244 3.23 3.60 -14.10
CA SER A 244 3.68 2.61 -13.12
C SER A 244 3.05 2.76 -11.73
N THR A 245 2.57 3.96 -11.37
CA THR A 245 1.86 4.15 -10.09
C THR A 245 0.43 3.63 -10.10
N VAL A 246 -0.10 3.32 -11.29
CA VAL A 246 -1.41 2.73 -11.47
C VAL A 246 -1.25 1.24 -11.71
N CYS A 247 -2.00 0.41 -10.98
CA CYS A 247 -2.04 -1.03 -11.18
C CYS A 247 -3.04 -1.40 -12.29
N ARG A 248 -4.24 -0.82 -12.25
CA ARG A 248 -5.33 -1.16 -13.17
C ARG A 248 -6.23 0.04 -13.41
N ILE A 249 -6.68 0.19 -14.65
CA ILE A 249 -7.72 1.15 -15.04
C ILE A 249 -9.07 0.43 -15.11
N ASN A 250 -10.14 1.10 -14.68
CA ASN A 250 -11.50 0.60 -14.83
C ASN A 250 -11.80 0.28 -16.30
N ASP A 251 -12.16 -0.97 -16.57
CA ASP A 251 -12.46 -1.50 -17.89
C ASP A 251 -13.96 -1.60 -18.17
N LEU A 252 -14.80 -1.20 -17.22
CA LEU A 252 -16.26 -1.27 -17.32
C LEU A 252 -16.87 0.00 -17.91
N TYR A 253 -16.32 1.16 -17.56
CA TYR A 253 -16.80 2.48 -17.97
C TYR A 253 -15.75 3.56 -17.72
N TYR A 254 -15.99 4.73 -18.29
CA TYR A 254 -15.19 5.92 -18.04
C TYR A 254 -16.02 7.19 -18.29
N HIS A 255 -15.52 8.32 -17.80
CA HIS A 255 -16.18 9.62 -17.86
C HIS A 255 -15.46 10.54 -18.85
N LEU A 256 -16.25 11.44 -19.43
CA LEU A 256 -15.78 12.49 -20.31
C LEU A 256 -16.10 13.82 -19.65
N ILE A 257 -15.10 14.55 -19.15
CA ILE A 257 -15.29 15.76 -18.34
C ILE A 257 -14.47 16.88 -18.94
N GLU A 258 -15.16 17.89 -19.47
CA GLU A 258 -14.52 19.02 -20.14
C GLU A 258 -14.89 20.33 -19.45
N HIS A 259 -13.88 21.18 -19.26
CA HIS A 259 -14.02 22.55 -18.78
C HIS A 259 -13.92 23.51 -19.96
N SER A 260 -15.07 23.83 -20.57
CA SER A 260 -15.11 24.57 -21.84
C SER A 260 -15.07 26.09 -21.66
N LEU A 261 -15.37 26.59 -20.46
CA LEU A 261 -15.22 28.00 -20.10
C LEU A 261 -14.80 28.15 -18.64
N GLY A 262 -13.83 29.02 -18.39
CA GLY A 262 -13.36 29.40 -17.06
C GLY A 262 -11.93 28.93 -16.79
N THR A 263 -11.40 29.25 -15.60
CA THR A 263 -10.04 28.87 -15.18
C THR A 263 -9.98 28.40 -13.73
N SER A 264 -11.13 28.27 -13.07
CA SER A 264 -11.25 27.79 -11.70
C SER A 264 -10.82 26.34 -11.61
N SER A 265 -10.14 25.99 -10.51
CA SER A 265 -10.08 24.59 -10.13
C SER A 265 -11.41 24.13 -9.53
N SER A 266 -11.62 22.82 -9.58
CA SER A 266 -12.68 22.17 -8.83
C SER A 266 -12.17 20.90 -8.17
N ASN A 267 -12.86 20.48 -7.10
CA ASN A 267 -12.70 19.13 -6.58
C ASN A 267 -13.58 18.22 -7.43
N LEU A 268 -12.97 17.17 -8.01
CA LEU A 268 -13.63 16.20 -8.86
C LEU A 268 -14.00 14.97 -8.05
N HIS A 269 -15.29 14.64 -8.00
CA HIS A 269 -15.78 13.46 -7.30
C HIS A 269 -16.35 12.48 -8.33
N LEU A 270 -15.78 11.27 -8.40
CA LEU A 270 -16.31 10.16 -9.20
C LEU A 270 -16.91 9.09 -8.28
N TYR A 271 -18.20 8.85 -8.45
CA TYR A 271 -18.94 7.87 -7.68
C TYR A 271 -18.96 6.50 -8.36
N TYR A 272 -18.87 5.44 -7.56
CA TYR A 272 -18.98 4.06 -8.01
C TYR A 272 -19.64 3.14 -6.98
N HIS A 273 -20.05 1.95 -7.43
CA HIS A 273 -20.61 0.94 -6.53
C HIS A 273 -19.58 -0.16 -6.27
N GLY A 274 -19.55 -0.74 -5.06
CA GLY A 274 -18.56 -1.78 -4.72
C GLY A 274 -18.63 -3.05 -5.59
N THR A 275 -19.72 -3.24 -6.35
CA THR A 275 -19.83 -4.33 -7.34
C THR A 275 -19.11 -4.04 -8.65
N ASP A 276 -18.67 -2.80 -8.91
CA ASP A 276 -17.84 -2.47 -10.07
C ASP A 276 -16.39 -2.94 -9.88
N GLY A 277 -15.96 -3.10 -8.64
CA GLY A 277 -14.59 -3.41 -8.27
C GLY A 277 -14.10 -2.52 -7.14
N HIS A 278 -12.81 -2.64 -6.86
CA HIS A 278 -12.10 -1.80 -5.91
C HIS A 278 -11.29 -0.73 -6.67
N PHE A 279 -11.52 0.53 -6.32
CA PHE A 279 -10.81 1.68 -6.88
C PHE A 279 -10.44 2.64 -5.76
N ASP A 280 -9.25 3.21 -5.82
CA ASP A 280 -8.68 4.10 -4.81
C ASP A 280 -8.03 5.34 -5.43
N GLU A 281 -8.11 5.49 -6.76
CA GLU A 281 -7.52 6.60 -7.50
C GLU A 281 -8.36 6.97 -8.73
N ILE A 282 -8.17 8.20 -9.24
CA ILE A 282 -8.65 8.62 -10.55
C ILE A 282 -7.45 8.77 -11.48
N ALA A 283 -7.58 8.24 -12.69
CA ALA A 283 -6.63 8.42 -13.76
C ALA A 283 -7.22 9.28 -14.89
N GLN A 284 -6.39 10.12 -15.47
CA GLN A 284 -6.70 10.90 -16.65
C GLN A 284 -5.88 10.39 -17.83
N TRP A 285 -6.49 10.29 -19.01
CA TRP A 285 -5.73 10.00 -20.21
C TRP A 285 -4.74 11.14 -20.50
N ASP A 286 -3.59 10.82 -21.08
CA ASP A 286 -2.60 11.80 -21.49
C ASP A 286 -2.30 11.59 -22.98
N THR A 287 -2.40 12.68 -23.75
CA THR A 287 -2.15 12.70 -25.20
C THR A 287 -0.67 12.90 -25.56
N ALA A 288 0.23 12.97 -24.58
CA ALA A 288 1.67 12.97 -24.81
C ALA A 288 2.14 11.74 -25.62
N ALA A 289 3.40 11.75 -26.09
CA ALA A 289 3.95 10.91 -27.16
C ALA A 289 3.73 9.38 -27.10
N SER A 290 3.17 8.83 -26.01
CA SER A 290 2.84 7.42 -25.83
C SER A 290 1.36 7.11 -25.55
N GLY A 291 0.47 8.10 -25.35
CA GLY A 291 -0.97 7.89 -25.11
C GLY A 291 -1.26 6.94 -23.94
N ARG A 292 -1.25 7.43 -22.69
CA ARG A 292 -1.36 6.58 -21.49
C ARG A 292 -2.24 7.18 -20.40
N TRP A 293 -2.76 6.37 -19.50
CA TRP A 293 -3.47 6.82 -18.30
C TRP A 293 -2.48 7.22 -17.19
N ASN A 294 -2.56 8.45 -16.70
CA ASN A 294 -1.76 8.94 -15.57
C ASN A 294 -2.65 9.13 -14.34
N ALA A 295 -2.16 8.73 -13.18
CA ALA A 295 -2.75 9.09 -11.89
C ALA A 295 -2.84 10.61 -11.71
N ILE A 296 -3.98 11.12 -11.25
CA ILE A 296 -4.17 12.56 -10.99
C ILE A 296 -4.48 12.89 -9.51
N GLY A 297 -4.69 11.88 -8.67
CA GLY A 297 -4.81 12.05 -7.23
C GLY A 297 -5.88 11.19 -6.59
N ARG A 298 -5.97 11.31 -5.26
CA ARG A 298 -6.89 10.55 -4.42
C ARG A 298 -7.21 11.25 -3.10
N ASP A 299 -8.47 11.17 -2.72
CA ASP A 299 -9.01 11.14 -1.37
C ASP A 299 -10.29 10.31 -1.46
N SER A 300 -10.47 9.33 -0.58
CA SER A 300 -11.57 8.35 -0.73
C SER A 300 -12.50 8.40 0.46
N ALA A 301 -13.80 8.41 0.20
CA ALA A 301 -14.82 8.34 1.23
C ALA A 301 -15.85 7.25 0.91
N LEU A 302 -16.36 6.63 1.97
CA LEU A 302 -17.44 5.65 1.90
C LEU A 302 -18.76 6.33 2.25
N LEU A 303 -19.73 6.20 1.36
CA LEU A 303 -21.11 6.60 1.59
C LEU A 303 -22.00 5.36 1.60
N ILE A 304 -23.22 5.49 2.10
CA ILE A 304 -24.16 4.36 2.11
C ILE A 304 -24.51 4.02 0.65
N GLY A 305 -24.14 2.81 0.20
CA GLY A 305 -24.43 2.32 -1.15
C GLY A 305 -23.40 2.72 -2.23
N TYR A 306 -22.71 3.85 -2.10
CA TYR A 306 -21.72 4.32 -3.06
C TYR A 306 -20.35 4.59 -2.43
N HIS A 307 -19.32 4.36 -3.20
CA HIS A 307 -17.95 4.83 -2.94
C HIS A 307 -17.70 6.09 -3.76
N VAL A 308 -16.84 6.98 -3.27
CA VAL A 308 -16.41 8.16 -4.02
C VAL A 308 -14.89 8.31 -3.94
N ILE A 309 -14.27 8.58 -5.10
CA ILE A 309 -12.90 9.08 -5.16
C ILE A 309 -12.95 10.55 -5.51
N VAL A 310 -12.23 11.33 -4.71
CA VAL A 310 -12.12 12.78 -4.78
C VAL A 310 -10.70 13.13 -5.22
N VAL A 311 -10.59 14.08 -6.14
CA VAL A 311 -9.33 14.73 -6.48
C VAL A 311 -9.50 16.22 -6.23
N ASP A 312 -8.72 16.75 -5.30
CA ASP A 312 -8.77 18.16 -4.95
C ASP A 312 -8.07 19.02 -5.99
N SER A 313 -8.61 20.21 -6.23
CA SER A 313 -7.94 21.25 -7.02
C SER A 313 -7.55 20.81 -8.44
N VAL A 314 -8.42 20.09 -9.15
CA VAL A 314 -8.19 19.74 -10.56
C VAL A 314 -8.29 21.01 -11.41
N HIS A 315 -7.24 21.29 -12.18
CA HIS A 315 -7.18 22.45 -13.08
C HIS A 315 -7.08 22.06 -14.57
N ASN A 316 -6.55 20.87 -14.87
CA ASN A 316 -6.37 20.43 -16.25
C ASN A 316 -7.41 19.37 -16.62
N TYR A 317 -8.37 19.76 -17.45
CA TYR A 317 -9.37 18.87 -18.02
C TYR A 317 -9.06 18.47 -19.47
N ASP A 318 -7.87 18.80 -19.97
CA ASP A 318 -7.41 18.41 -21.29
C ASP A 318 -6.26 17.39 -21.19
N PRO A 319 -6.43 16.16 -21.73
CA PRO A 319 -7.62 15.66 -22.41
C PRO A 319 -8.73 15.25 -21.42
N PHE A 320 -9.97 15.23 -21.91
CA PHE A 320 -11.18 15.15 -21.08
C PHE A 320 -11.58 13.72 -20.66
N GLN A 321 -10.71 12.72 -20.78
CA GLN A 321 -11.04 11.33 -20.41
C GLN A 321 -10.57 11.01 -18.99
N PHE A 322 -11.50 10.58 -18.14
CA PHE A 322 -11.25 10.23 -16.75
C PHE A 322 -11.78 8.83 -16.46
N ALA A 323 -11.03 8.03 -15.71
CA ALA A 323 -11.44 6.70 -15.29
C ALA A 323 -11.06 6.48 -13.83
N LEU A 324 -11.83 5.63 -13.15
CA LEU A 324 -11.41 5.09 -11.86
C LEU A 324 -10.23 4.14 -12.09
N ALA A 325 -9.33 4.09 -11.11
CA ALA A 325 -8.13 3.29 -11.15
C ALA A 325 -7.86 2.66 -9.79
N THR A 326 -7.09 1.57 -9.83
CA THR A 326 -6.49 0.94 -8.65
C THR A 326 -5.01 1.30 -8.64
N MET A 327 -4.50 1.78 -7.51
CA MET A 327 -3.10 2.12 -7.33
C MET A 327 -2.20 0.88 -7.28
N THR A 328 -0.95 1.07 -7.69
CA THR A 328 0.13 0.13 -7.39
C THR A 328 0.45 0.23 -5.88
N PRO A 329 0.38 -0.89 -5.12
CA PRO A 329 0.74 -0.89 -3.71
C PRO A 329 2.19 -0.43 -3.48
N PRO A 330 2.49 0.24 -2.36
CA PRO A 330 3.86 0.66 -2.04
C PRO A 330 4.77 -0.56 -1.86
N ALA A 331 6.08 -0.36 -2.03
CA ALA A 331 7.03 -1.43 -1.79
C ALA A 331 7.00 -1.88 -0.31
N PRO A 332 6.91 -3.19 -0.03
CA PRO A 332 7.08 -3.70 1.32
C PRO A 332 8.51 -3.44 1.81
N GLU A 333 8.66 -3.07 3.08
CA GLU A 333 9.95 -3.03 3.76
C GLU A 333 10.31 -4.44 4.23
N ILE A 334 11.57 -4.86 4.06
CA ILE A 334 12.05 -6.15 4.55
C ILE A 334 12.72 -5.92 5.91
N ALA A 335 12.19 -6.54 6.95
CA ALA A 335 12.79 -6.60 8.28
C ALA A 335 13.52 -7.92 8.49
N GLY A 336 14.73 -7.85 9.06
CA GLY A 336 15.59 -9.00 9.32
C GLY A 336 17.04 -8.54 9.47
N ASP A 337 17.92 -9.47 9.81
CA ASP A 337 19.33 -9.15 10.01
C ASP A 337 20.07 -8.92 8.69
N THR A 338 20.84 -7.83 8.64
CA THR A 338 21.66 -7.45 7.48
C THR A 338 23.08 -8.01 7.54
N ILE A 339 23.45 -8.60 8.67
CA ILE A 339 24.73 -9.24 8.92
C ILE A 339 24.43 -10.65 9.44
N VAL A 340 24.88 -11.65 8.70
CA VAL A 340 24.74 -13.06 9.07
C VAL A 340 26.12 -13.62 9.40
N CYS A 341 26.24 -14.17 10.60
CA CYS A 341 27.51 -14.62 11.17
C CYS A 341 27.68 -16.14 11.19
N ASP A 342 26.57 -16.87 11.08
CA ASP A 342 26.55 -18.33 11.04
C ASP A 342 25.62 -18.78 9.90
N PRO A 343 26.16 -19.35 8.82
CA PRO A 343 25.38 -19.80 7.67
C PRO A 343 24.65 -21.11 7.95
N ASP A 344 25.04 -21.86 8.99
CA ASP A 344 24.43 -23.15 9.32
C ASP A 344 23.08 -22.99 10.06
N LEU A 345 22.67 -21.74 10.34
CA LEU A 345 21.38 -21.37 10.93
C LEU A 345 20.43 -20.79 9.87
N LEU A 346 19.14 -21.01 10.06
CA LEU A 346 18.09 -20.36 9.27
C LEU A 346 17.86 -18.93 9.78
N TRP A 347 17.76 -17.98 8.85
CA TRP A 347 17.53 -16.56 9.15
C TRP A 347 16.16 -16.11 8.64
N THR A 348 15.36 -15.53 9.51
CA THR A 348 14.00 -15.09 9.19
C THR A 348 13.99 -13.66 8.67
N TYR A 349 13.26 -13.45 7.58
CA TYR A 349 13.00 -12.14 6.99
C TYR A 349 11.49 -11.92 6.81
N ASP A 350 11.01 -10.76 7.25
CA ASP A 350 9.60 -10.39 7.24
C ASP A 350 9.34 -9.22 6.29
N ALA A 351 8.27 -9.30 5.49
CA ALA A 351 7.74 -8.17 4.72
C ALA A 351 6.76 -7.36 5.56
N ILE A 352 6.98 -6.04 5.62
CA ILE A 352 6.18 -5.09 6.41
C ILE A 352 5.60 -4.01 5.47
N PRO A 353 4.29 -3.73 5.53
CA PRO A 353 3.27 -4.37 6.39
C PRO A 353 2.89 -5.77 5.91
N SER A 354 2.42 -6.61 6.84
CA SER A 354 1.81 -7.90 6.52
C SER A 354 0.31 -7.73 6.23
N ASN A 355 -0.02 -7.67 4.94
CA ASN A 355 -1.37 -7.47 4.45
C ASN A 355 -2.11 -8.82 4.38
N MET A 356 -3.15 -8.97 5.19
CA MET A 356 -3.95 -10.20 5.21
C MET A 356 -4.62 -10.44 3.85
N GLY A 357 -4.38 -11.61 3.27
CA GLY A 357 -4.94 -12.00 1.97
C GLY A 357 -4.01 -11.71 0.78
N SER A 358 -2.89 -11.01 1.00
CA SER A 358 -1.84 -10.85 -0.01
C SER A 358 -0.98 -12.11 -0.14
N VAL A 359 -0.40 -12.31 -1.32
CA VAL A 359 0.63 -13.32 -1.61
C VAL A 359 1.96 -12.60 -1.80
N TYR A 360 3.03 -13.11 -1.22
CA TYR A 360 4.36 -12.48 -1.29
C TYR A 360 5.30 -13.30 -2.16
N VAL A 361 5.94 -12.65 -3.11
CA VAL A 361 6.90 -13.28 -4.01
C VAL A 361 8.29 -12.79 -3.64
N TRP A 362 9.09 -13.71 -3.11
CA TRP A 362 10.46 -13.48 -2.68
C TRP A 362 11.46 -13.96 -3.72
N ASP A 363 12.51 -13.20 -3.93
CA ASP A 363 13.68 -13.58 -4.70
C ASP A 363 14.93 -13.46 -3.81
N VAL A 364 15.71 -14.53 -3.76
CA VAL A 364 16.95 -14.64 -2.98
C VAL A 364 18.11 -14.92 -3.95
N PRO A 365 19.36 -14.55 -3.59
CA PRO A 365 20.49 -14.78 -4.49
C PRO A 365 20.73 -16.27 -4.75
N SER A 366 21.46 -16.59 -5.82
CA SER A 366 21.65 -17.97 -6.31
C SER A 366 22.33 -18.93 -5.32
N ASP A 367 22.99 -18.39 -4.31
CA ASP A 367 23.68 -19.08 -3.22
C ASP A 367 22.91 -19.06 -1.89
N ALA A 368 21.62 -18.75 -1.95
CA ALA A 368 20.68 -18.88 -0.84
C ALA A 368 19.46 -19.70 -1.26
N LEU A 369 18.80 -20.32 -0.28
CA LEU A 369 17.55 -21.05 -0.48
C LEU A 369 16.49 -20.55 0.50
N ILE A 370 15.25 -20.44 0.02
CA ILE A 370 14.09 -20.25 0.90
C ILE A 370 13.70 -21.64 1.42
N ASP A 371 13.95 -21.91 2.70
CA ASP A 371 13.63 -23.19 3.33
C ASP A 371 12.16 -23.25 3.77
N PHE A 372 11.63 -22.13 4.27
CA PHE A 372 10.22 -22.02 4.70
C PHE A 372 9.58 -20.69 4.30
N GLY A 373 8.25 -20.68 4.25
CA GLY A 373 7.47 -19.44 4.15
C GLY A 373 7.27 -18.86 2.74
N ALA A 374 7.75 -19.54 1.68
CA ALA A 374 7.54 -19.09 0.30
C ALA A 374 6.05 -18.82 0.00
N GLY A 375 5.75 -17.64 -0.55
CA GLY A 375 4.37 -17.19 -0.78
C GLY A 375 3.74 -16.40 0.38
N SER A 376 4.42 -16.31 1.54
CA SER A 376 3.92 -15.65 2.75
C SER A 376 4.73 -14.41 3.13
N SER A 377 4.23 -13.60 4.05
CA SER A 377 4.89 -12.37 4.50
C SER A 377 6.16 -12.59 5.32
N SER A 378 6.59 -13.84 5.52
CA SER A 378 7.77 -14.22 6.29
C SER A 378 8.45 -15.40 5.62
N ILE A 379 9.78 -15.37 5.47
CA ILE A 379 10.57 -16.47 4.93
C ILE A 379 11.73 -16.79 5.86
N ASP A 380 12.10 -18.07 5.90
CA ASP A 380 13.35 -18.53 6.49
C ASP A 380 14.35 -18.84 5.37
N VAL A 381 15.53 -18.24 5.44
CA VAL A 381 16.58 -18.34 4.41
C VAL A 381 17.76 -19.15 4.96
N ASP A 382 18.16 -20.15 4.17
CA ASP A 382 19.39 -20.93 4.34
C ASP A 382 20.48 -20.36 3.43
N TRP A 383 21.59 -19.90 4.02
CA TRP A 383 22.69 -19.23 3.31
C TRP A 383 23.81 -20.22 3.00
N LEU A 384 23.98 -20.59 1.73
CA LEU A 384 24.86 -21.70 1.34
C LEU A 384 26.31 -21.30 1.09
N SER A 385 26.63 -20.00 0.91
CA SER A 385 27.97 -19.55 0.53
C SER A 385 28.34 -18.16 1.05
N SER A 386 29.64 -17.96 1.32
CA SER A 386 30.20 -16.68 1.78
C SER A 386 30.08 -15.58 0.72
N GLY A 387 29.35 -14.52 1.03
CA GLY A 387 29.21 -13.35 0.16
C GLY A 387 27.93 -12.56 0.42
N GLY A 388 26.87 -13.25 0.88
CA GLY A 388 25.54 -12.65 1.04
C GLY A 388 24.96 -12.19 -0.30
N GLY A 389 23.89 -11.40 -0.26
CA GLY A 389 23.28 -10.87 -1.47
C GLY A 389 22.03 -10.05 -1.21
N SER A 390 21.34 -9.72 -2.31
CA SER A 390 20.10 -8.93 -2.25
C SER A 390 18.91 -9.86 -2.17
N ILE A 391 18.10 -9.69 -1.13
CA ILE A 391 16.76 -10.26 -1.04
C ILE A 391 15.80 -9.22 -1.60
N THR A 392 14.89 -9.63 -2.48
CA THR A 392 13.79 -8.76 -2.92
C THR A 392 12.44 -9.40 -2.67
N VAL A 393 11.42 -8.58 -2.46
CA VAL A 393 10.05 -9.03 -2.31
C VAL A 393 9.07 -8.03 -2.90
N TYR A 394 8.04 -8.53 -3.56
CA TYR A 394 6.85 -7.76 -3.87
C TYR A 394 5.62 -8.55 -3.41
N GLU A 395 4.55 -7.82 -3.09
CA GLU A 395 3.27 -8.41 -2.73
C GLU A 395 2.29 -8.35 -3.90
N ILE A 396 1.38 -9.32 -3.95
CA ILE A 396 0.20 -9.33 -4.80
C ILE A 396 -0.99 -9.22 -3.85
N ASP A 397 -1.69 -8.09 -3.87
CA ASP A 397 -2.81 -7.84 -2.97
C ASP A 397 -4.06 -8.67 -3.33
N SER A 398 -5.11 -8.57 -2.51
CA SER A 398 -6.37 -9.27 -2.76
C SER A 398 -7.10 -8.84 -4.04
N ASN A 399 -6.72 -7.69 -4.62
CA ASN A 399 -7.26 -7.17 -5.87
C ASN A 399 -6.44 -7.62 -7.09
N GLY A 400 -5.32 -8.33 -6.88
CA GLY A 400 -4.41 -8.81 -7.92
C GLY A 400 -3.38 -7.78 -8.36
N CYS A 401 -3.16 -6.71 -7.57
CA CYS A 401 -2.17 -5.69 -7.85
C CYS A 401 -0.80 -6.06 -7.27
N GLU A 402 0.22 -6.05 -8.13
CA GLU A 402 1.61 -6.25 -7.72
C GLU A 402 2.17 -4.93 -7.17
N SER A 403 2.81 -4.98 -6.00
CA SER A 403 3.50 -3.83 -5.41
C SER A 403 4.78 -3.49 -6.16
N PHE A 404 5.33 -2.31 -5.89
CA PHE A 404 6.75 -2.09 -6.17
C PHE A 404 7.62 -3.11 -5.40
N PRO A 405 8.77 -3.54 -5.95
CA PRO A 405 9.65 -4.46 -5.24
C PRO A 405 10.42 -3.72 -4.13
N GLY A 406 10.38 -4.27 -2.92
CA GLY A 406 11.28 -3.95 -1.82
C GLY A 406 12.58 -4.75 -1.92
N GLY A 407 13.66 -4.23 -1.34
CA GLY A 407 14.95 -4.91 -1.37
C GLY A 407 15.78 -4.69 -0.10
N LEU A 408 16.51 -5.73 0.32
CA LEU A 408 17.43 -5.71 1.45
C LEU A 408 18.73 -6.39 1.06
N ASN A 409 19.86 -5.73 1.31
CA ASN A 409 21.17 -6.33 1.12
C ASN A 409 21.64 -6.95 2.43
N VAL A 410 21.99 -8.23 2.38
CA VAL A 410 22.50 -9.02 3.50
C VAL A 410 23.97 -9.35 3.22
N ASN A 411 24.83 -9.12 4.21
CA ASN A 411 26.24 -9.49 4.16
C ASN A 411 26.48 -10.74 5.02
N LEU A 412 27.13 -11.75 4.45
CA LEU A 412 27.46 -13.00 5.14
C LEU A 412 28.94 -13.03 5.50
N PHE A 413 29.26 -13.30 6.77
CA PHE A 413 30.62 -13.44 7.28
C PHE A 413 30.85 -14.79 7.98
N PRO A 414 30.76 -15.91 7.24
CA PRO A 414 30.93 -17.23 7.81
C PRO A 414 32.44 -17.56 7.82
N GLY A 415 33.10 -17.44 8.97
CA GLY A 415 34.54 -17.67 9.03
C GLY A 415 35.20 -17.37 10.38
N LEU A 416 34.51 -16.60 11.23
CA LEU A 416 34.95 -16.40 12.59
C LEU A 416 34.89 -17.73 13.36
N LEU A 417 36.05 -18.31 13.60
CA LEU A 417 36.20 -19.49 14.44
C LEU A 417 37.03 -19.07 15.64
N ALA A 418 36.46 -19.23 16.84
CA ALA A 418 37.23 -19.13 18.06
C ALA A 418 37.92 -20.47 18.30
N GLU A 419 39.23 -20.44 18.57
CA GLU A 419 40.00 -21.62 18.95
C GLU A 419 41.17 -21.19 19.83
N PHE A 420 41.44 -21.92 20.91
CA PHE A 420 42.64 -21.71 21.71
C PHE A 420 43.18 -23.00 22.34
N ASP A 421 44.44 -22.94 22.75
CA ASP A 421 45.05 -23.93 23.63
C ASP A 421 45.82 -23.23 24.75
N THR A 422 46.24 -23.99 25.76
CA THR A 422 47.01 -23.47 26.89
C THR A 422 48.22 -24.34 27.21
N THR A 423 49.30 -23.68 27.60
CA THR A 423 50.50 -24.33 28.15
C THR A 423 50.81 -23.77 29.52
N GLY A 424 51.10 -24.65 30.47
CA GLY A 424 51.43 -24.25 31.83
C GLY A 424 51.67 -25.46 32.73
N ASN A 425 52.24 -25.23 33.90
CA ASN A 425 52.35 -26.26 34.92
C ASN A 425 51.20 -26.06 35.93
N PRO A 426 50.32 -27.06 36.12
CA PRO A 426 49.21 -26.95 37.06
C PRO A 426 49.66 -26.71 38.51
N LEU A 427 50.92 -26.96 38.84
CA LEU A 427 51.50 -26.72 40.16
C LEU A 427 52.06 -25.29 40.37
N TYR A 428 52.25 -24.52 39.28
CA TYR A 428 52.62 -23.10 39.34
C TYR A 428 51.40 -22.17 39.33
N GLY A 429 50.22 -22.68 38.96
CA GLY A 429 49.02 -21.87 38.78
C GLY A 429 49.09 -20.88 37.62
N SER A 430 50.22 -20.81 36.90
CA SER A 430 50.47 -19.88 35.81
C SER A 430 50.32 -20.59 34.47
N PHE A 431 49.47 -20.03 33.61
CA PHE A 431 49.13 -20.56 32.30
C PHE A 431 49.26 -19.49 31.23
N GLU A 432 49.90 -19.85 30.12
CA GLU A 432 49.93 -19.06 28.90
C GLU A 432 48.81 -19.56 27.98
N PHE A 433 48.00 -18.65 27.46
CA PHE A 433 46.92 -18.96 26.52
C PHE A 433 47.32 -18.51 25.12
N ALA A 434 47.30 -19.46 24.20
CA ALA A 434 47.61 -19.23 22.80
C ALA A 434 46.31 -19.22 21.99
N ASN A 435 46.01 -18.07 21.40
CA ASN A 435 44.86 -17.90 20.53
C ASN A 435 45.16 -18.41 19.11
N TYR A 436 44.27 -19.26 18.60
CA TYR A 436 44.28 -19.78 17.23
C TYR A 436 43.05 -19.37 16.42
N SER A 437 42.25 -18.44 16.95
CA SER A 437 41.04 -17.95 16.29
C SER A 437 41.34 -17.39 14.90
N THR A 438 40.45 -17.64 13.95
CA THR A 438 40.53 -17.11 12.58
C THR A 438 39.46 -16.04 12.35
N ASP A 439 39.76 -15.07 11.48
CA ASP A 439 38.87 -13.98 11.09
C ASP A 439 38.31 -13.15 12.28
N ALA A 440 39.10 -13.02 13.34
CA ALA A 440 38.80 -12.24 14.54
C ALA A 440 39.69 -10.97 14.60
N ASP A 441 39.12 -9.88 15.09
CA ASP A 441 39.79 -8.60 15.30
C ASP A 441 39.97 -8.29 16.80
N ASP A 442 39.07 -8.81 17.65
CA ASP A 442 39.01 -8.56 19.09
C ASP A 442 38.82 -9.87 19.88
N TYR A 443 39.31 -9.88 21.13
CA TYR A 443 39.32 -11.06 22.00
C TYR A 443 38.89 -10.69 23.42
N PHE A 444 38.06 -11.54 24.02
CA PHE A 444 37.70 -11.47 25.43
C PHE A 444 37.83 -12.84 26.08
N TRP A 445 38.61 -12.89 27.16
CA TRP A 445 38.85 -14.08 27.95
C TRP A 445 38.13 -13.99 29.28
N ASP A 446 37.39 -15.03 29.62
CA ASP A 446 36.93 -15.30 30.99
C ASP A 446 37.69 -16.52 31.51
N PHE A 447 38.47 -16.34 32.58
CA PHE A 447 39.30 -17.42 33.13
C PHE A 447 38.54 -18.34 34.11
N GLY A 448 37.27 -18.05 34.40
CA GLY A 448 36.41 -18.87 35.27
C GLY A 448 36.67 -18.68 36.77
N ASP A 449 37.58 -17.79 37.17
CA ASP A 449 37.91 -17.43 38.56
C ASP A 449 37.42 -16.02 38.96
N GLY A 450 36.73 -15.34 38.04
CA GLY A 450 36.27 -13.96 38.17
C GLY A 450 37.21 -12.92 37.56
N ASN A 451 38.36 -13.33 37.02
CA ASN A 451 39.26 -12.46 36.26
C ASN A 451 39.05 -12.62 34.75
N SER A 452 39.43 -11.59 33.99
CA SER A 452 39.26 -11.53 32.54
C SER A 452 40.43 -10.83 31.85
N SER A 453 40.58 -11.01 30.54
CA SER A 453 41.59 -10.31 29.72
C SER A 453 41.05 -9.96 28.34
N THR A 454 41.63 -8.93 27.72
CA THR A 454 41.38 -8.56 26.30
C THR A 454 42.64 -8.65 25.45
N LEU A 455 43.71 -9.26 25.98
CA LEU A 455 44.92 -9.53 25.21
C LEU A 455 44.69 -10.70 24.27
N GLU A 456 45.32 -10.69 23.10
CA GLU A 456 45.26 -11.80 22.14
C GLU A 456 45.82 -13.10 22.74
N ASN A 457 46.96 -13.02 23.42
CA ASN A 457 47.62 -14.17 24.07
C ASN A 457 47.93 -13.81 25.54
N PRO A 458 46.99 -13.96 26.49
CA PRO A 458 47.20 -13.59 27.88
C PRO A 458 47.99 -14.65 28.66
N VAL A 459 48.64 -14.20 29.74
CA VAL A 459 49.15 -15.07 30.80
C VAL A 459 48.28 -14.84 32.03
N HIS A 460 47.72 -15.90 32.60
CA HIS A 460 46.87 -15.82 33.79
C HIS A 460 47.39 -16.69 34.93
N ASN A 461 47.25 -16.19 36.16
CA ASN A 461 47.67 -16.86 37.37
C ASN A 461 46.46 -17.18 38.25
N TYR A 462 46.27 -18.45 38.56
CA TYR A 462 45.27 -18.94 39.49
C TYR A 462 45.85 -19.01 40.90
N ASP A 463 45.19 -18.35 41.85
CA ASP A 463 45.62 -18.33 43.25
C ASP A 463 45.25 -19.61 44.01
N TYR A 464 44.24 -20.35 43.52
CA TYR A 464 43.66 -21.49 44.20
C TYR A 464 43.57 -22.71 43.26
N PRO A 465 43.68 -23.94 43.81
CA PRO A 465 43.42 -25.15 43.04
C PRO A 465 41.92 -25.30 42.77
N GLY A 466 41.56 -25.85 41.62
CA GLY A 466 40.17 -25.99 41.19
C GLY A 466 40.03 -26.38 39.73
N LEU A 467 38.78 -26.58 39.32
CA LEU A 467 38.40 -26.69 37.91
C LEU A 467 37.89 -25.32 37.46
N TYR A 468 38.49 -24.78 36.42
CA TYR A 468 38.17 -23.49 35.85
C TYR A 468 37.67 -23.68 34.42
N GLN A 469 36.49 -23.13 34.12
CA GLN A 469 35.98 -23.09 32.75
C GLN A 469 36.51 -21.82 32.09
N VAL A 470 37.51 -21.97 31.23
CA VAL A 470 38.08 -20.86 30.46
C VAL A 470 37.28 -20.71 29.18
N VAL A 471 36.82 -19.49 28.89
CA VAL A 471 36.07 -19.16 27.68
C VAL A 471 36.81 -18.07 26.92
N LEU A 472 37.14 -18.35 25.67
CA LEU A 472 37.55 -17.34 24.70
C LEU A 472 36.33 -16.91 23.90
N THR A 473 36.08 -15.61 23.85
CA THR A 473 35.12 -14.98 22.95
C THR A 473 35.90 -14.17 21.93
N ALA A 474 35.90 -14.62 20.67
CA ALA A 474 36.51 -13.90 19.56
C ALA A 474 35.42 -13.10 18.85
N MET A 475 35.74 -11.87 18.44
CA MET A 475 34.83 -10.98 17.73
C MET A 475 35.53 -10.38 16.51
N ASN A 476 34.79 -10.17 15.42
CA ASN A 476 35.31 -9.49 14.25
C ASN A 476 34.74 -8.08 14.10
N SER A 477 35.32 -7.29 13.19
CA SER A 477 34.93 -5.91 12.89
C SER A 477 33.50 -5.76 12.34
N PHE A 478 32.84 -6.86 11.98
CA PHE A 478 31.44 -6.90 11.55
C PHE A 478 30.46 -7.23 12.68
N GLY A 479 30.95 -7.47 13.89
CA GLY A 479 30.14 -7.77 15.07
C GLY A 479 29.75 -9.24 15.22
N CYS A 480 30.33 -10.14 14.43
CA CYS A 480 30.17 -11.58 14.64
C CYS A 480 30.98 -12.04 15.85
N GLU A 481 30.45 -13.03 16.58
CA GLU A 481 31.07 -13.58 17.79
C GLU A 481 31.14 -15.11 17.71
N SER A 482 32.30 -15.68 18.07
CA SER A 482 32.48 -17.13 18.24
C SER A 482 33.10 -17.42 19.60
N LYS A 483 32.82 -18.61 20.15
CA LYS A 483 33.35 -19.05 21.45
C LYS A 483 34.03 -20.40 21.38
N ASP A 484 35.13 -20.50 22.10
CA ASP A 484 35.78 -21.76 22.43
C ASP A 484 35.88 -21.89 23.96
N THR A 485 35.89 -23.13 24.46
CA THR A 485 35.83 -23.41 25.90
C THR A 485 36.70 -24.59 26.27
N LEU A 486 37.55 -24.39 27.28
CA LEU A 486 38.41 -25.42 27.86
C LEU A 486 38.17 -25.52 29.37
N ILE A 487 38.06 -26.75 29.88
CA ILE A 487 38.09 -26.99 31.34
C ILE A 487 39.54 -27.20 31.75
N LEU A 488 40.06 -26.26 32.53
CA LEU A 488 41.42 -26.28 33.06
C LEU A 488 41.43 -26.79 34.50
N GLU A 489 42.28 -27.77 34.81
CA GLU A 489 42.49 -28.27 36.17
C GLU A 489 43.77 -27.69 36.78
N VAL A 490 43.61 -26.95 37.86
CA VAL A 490 44.70 -26.44 38.69
C VAL A 490 44.80 -27.30 39.94
N VAL A 491 45.94 -27.94 40.15
CA VAL A 491 46.11 -28.99 41.17
C VAL A 491 46.94 -28.47 42.33
N GLU A 492 46.49 -28.71 43.57
CA GLU A 492 47.30 -28.42 44.75
C GLU A 492 48.60 -29.23 44.77
N GLY A 493 49.72 -28.56 45.05
CA GLY A 493 51.01 -29.20 45.19
C GLY A 493 52.16 -28.22 45.30
N ILE A 494 53.38 -28.75 45.23
CA ILE A 494 54.63 -27.98 45.31
C ILE A 494 55.52 -28.43 44.17
N ASP A 495 56.03 -27.48 43.39
CA ASP A 495 57.14 -27.73 42.47
C ASP A 495 58.46 -27.38 43.14
N ILE A 496 59.39 -28.34 43.15
CA ILE A 496 60.63 -28.25 43.91
C ILE A 496 61.81 -28.39 42.95
N PRO A 497 62.58 -27.32 42.70
CA PRO A 497 63.77 -27.42 41.88
C PRO A 497 64.83 -28.29 42.56
N ASN A 498 65.78 -28.82 41.78
CA ASN A 498 66.85 -29.67 42.28
C ASN A 498 68.24 -29.00 42.20
N VAL A 499 68.32 -27.78 41.69
CA VAL A 499 69.56 -26.99 41.57
C VAL A 499 69.27 -25.49 41.70
N PHE A 500 70.21 -24.74 42.25
CA PHE A 500 70.20 -23.27 42.23
C PHE A 500 71.65 -22.72 42.25
N THR A 501 71.83 -21.48 41.79
CA THR A 501 73.12 -20.85 41.55
C THR A 501 73.25 -19.49 42.23
N PRO A 502 73.60 -19.44 43.53
CA PRO A 502 73.74 -18.18 44.27
C PRO A 502 75.05 -17.44 43.90
N ASN A 503 75.08 -16.82 42.73
CA ASN A 503 76.24 -16.13 42.13
C ASN A 503 76.04 -14.60 42.00
N GLY A 504 74.83 -14.09 42.26
CA GLY A 504 74.45 -12.69 42.23
C GLY A 504 74.14 -12.13 40.84
N ASP A 505 73.85 -12.98 39.85
CA ASP A 505 73.46 -12.56 38.49
C ASP A 505 71.96 -12.27 38.34
N GLY A 506 71.15 -12.52 39.38
CA GLY A 506 69.70 -12.33 39.40
C GLY A 506 68.90 -13.55 38.96
N GLU A 507 69.54 -14.62 38.48
CA GLU A 507 68.91 -15.82 37.93
C GLU A 507 69.18 -17.04 38.83
N ASN A 508 68.11 -17.65 39.36
CA ASN A 508 68.22 -18.82 40.24
C ASN A 508 69.16 -18.63 41.46
N ASP A 509 69.33 -17.39 41.91
CA ASP A 509 70.19 -17.02 43.04
C ASP A 509 69.71 -17.58 44.38
N VAL A 510 68.44 -17.98 44.45
CA VAL A 510 67.81 -18.53 45.65
C VAL A 510 67.10 -19.82 45.32
N PHE A 511 67.17 -20.77 46.24
CA PHE A 511 66.32 -21.94 46.24
C PHE A 511 64.97 -21.60 46.88
N PHE A 512 63.91 -21.75 46.10
CA PHE A 512 62.53 -21.65 46.55
C PHE A 512 61.72 -22.77 45.89
N ALA A 513 60.59 -23.11 46.49
CA ALA A 513 59.66 -24.09 45.94
C ALA A 513 58.30 -23.42 45.79
N ASN A 514 57.83 -23.26 44.55
CA ASN A 514 56.51 -22.70 44.29
C ASN A 514 55.44 -23.69 44.71
N SER A 515 54.31 -23.17 45.15
CA SER A 515 53.24 -24.01 45.67
C SER A 515 51.89 -23.34 45.52
N ILE A 516 50.87 -24.13 45.19
CA ILE A 516 49.49 -23.70 45.08
C ILE A 516 48.60 -24.51 46.02
N GLY A 517 47.62 -23.86 46.64
CA GLY A 517 46.70 -24.49 47.60
C GLY A 517 47.33 -24.88 48.95
N MET A 518 48.51 -24.37 49.28
CA MET A 518 49.18 -24.61 50.57
C MET A 518 48.81 -23.54 51.59
N THR A 519 48.41 -23.98 52.79
CA THR A 519 48.07 -23.12 53.94
C THR A 519 49.22 -22.99 54.94
N ASP A 520 50.10 -23.99 54.98
CA ASP A 520 51.31 -24.00 55.79
C ASP A 520 52.43 -24.68 55.02
N LYS A 521 53.66 -24.18 55.16
CA LYS A 521 54.86 -24.73 54.53
C LYS A 521 56.08 -24.46 55.38
N SER A 522 56.84 -25.52 55.62
CA SER A 522 58.14 -25.44 56.27
C SER A 522 59.19 -26.21 55.46
N ILE A 523 60.40 -25.70 55.49
CA ILE A 523 61.56 -26.33 54.88
C ILE A 523 62.69 -26.42 55.89
N SER A 524 63.34 -27.58 55.93
CA SER A 524 64.65 -27.77 56.54
C SER A 524 65.65 -28.20 55.48
N VAL A 525 66.80 -27.53 55.41
CA VAL A 525 67.93 -27.94 54.55
C VAL A 525 69.08 -28.42 55.41
N PHE A 526 69.63 -29.58 55.05
CA PHE A 526 70.68 -30.28 55.76
C PHE A 526 71.94 -30.39 54.91
N ASN A 527 73.11 -30.29 55.54
CA ASN A 527 74.36 -30.63 54.90
C ASN A 527 74.56 -32.15 54.82
N ARG A 528 75.64 -32.60 54.14
CA ARG A 528 75.98 -34.04 53.98
C ARG A 528 76.15 -34.85 55.27
N TRP A 529 76.22 -34.20 56.43
CA TRP A 529 76.33 -34.85 57.74
C TRP A 529 75.01 -34.86 58.51
N GLY A 530 73.90 -34.44 57.88
CA GLY A 530 72.57 -34.37 58.51
C GLY A 530 72.39 -33.20 59.48
N LYS A 531 73.30 -32.21 59.48
CA LYS A 531 73.12 -31.00 60.28
C LYS A 531 72.29 -29.97 59.52
N GLU A 532 71.23 -29.47 60.15
CA GLU A 532 70.37 -28.42 59.61
C GLU A 532 71.17 -27.10 59.49
N ILE A 533 71.15 -26.53 58.29
CA ILE A 533 71.86 -25.31 57.94
C ILE A 533 70.92 -24.17 57.52
N TYR A 534 69.67 -24.50 57.20
CA TYR A 534 68.61 -23.54 56.91
C TYR A 534 67.27 -24.11 57.35
N PHE A 535 66.43 -23.25 57.91
CA PHE A 535 65.06 -23.55 58.26
C PHE A 535 64.20 -22.33 57.93
N SER A 536 63.03 -22.55 57.36
CA SER A 536 62.00 -21.53 57.21
C SER A 536 60.63 -22.15 57.35
N SER A 537 59.72 -21.44 58.02
CA SER A 537 58.29 -21.76 58.08
C SER A 537 57.44 -20.80 57.25
N LYS A 538 58.07 -20.10 56.30
CA LYS A 538 57.38 -19.18 55.40
C LYS A 538 56.91 -19.90 54.14
N LEU A 539 55.71 -19.54 53.66
CA LEU A 539 55.16 -20.02 52.39
C LEU A 539 56.00 -19.56 51.18
N ASP A 540 56.70 -18.44 51.28
CA ASP A 540 57.53 -17.84 50.24
C ASP A 540 59.03 -17.96 50.58
N PHE A 541 59.43 -19.03 51.27
CA PHE A 541 60.84 -19.18 51.64
C PHE A 541 61.77 -19.07 50.42
N ALA A 542 62.92 -18.45 50.65
CA ALA A 542 64.00 -18.34 49.68
C ALA A 542 65.32 -18.57 50.43
N TRP A 543 66.12 -19.53 49.95
CA TRP A 543 67.42 -19.85 50.52
C TRP A 543 68.54 -19.47 49.55
N ASP A 544 69.37 -18.52 49.93
CA ASP A 544 70.50 -17.97 49.17
C ASP A 544 71.80 -18.81 49.30
N GLY A 545 71.73 -19.98 49.93
CA GLY A 545 72.93 -20.77 50.20
C GLY A 545 73.76 -20.24 51.37
N SER A 546 73.17 -19.47 52.29
CA SER A 546 73.80 -19.10 53.56
C SER A 546 73.40 -20.02 54.71
N ASN A 547 74.28 -20.21 55.68
CA ASN A 547 73.97 -20.95 56.89
C ASN A 547 73.37 -20.00 57.93
N ILE A 548 72.11 -20.22 58.31
CA ILE A 548 71.34 -19.32 59.20
C ILE A 548 71.99 -19.14 60.59
N TRP A 549 72.81 -20.09 61.03
CA TRP A 549 73.48 -20.04 62.34
C TRP A 549 74.78 -19.25 62.33
N THR A 550 75.40 -19.07 61.16
CA THR A 550 76.70 -18.41 61.02
C THR A 550 76.63 -17.13 60.18
N GLY A 551 75.57 -16.96 59.39
CA GLY A 551 75.43 -15.91 58.39
C GLY A 551 76.41 -16.03 57.21
N GLN A 552 77.19 -17.11 57.13
CA GLN A 552 78.20 -17.29 56.09
C GLN A 552 77.66 -18.17 54.94
N PRO A 553 78.08 -17.93 53.70
CA PRO A 553 77.78 -18.80 52.56
C PRO A 553 78.28 -20.23 52.81
N VAL A 554 77.46 -21.24 52.51
CA VAL A 554 77.89 -22.65 52.57
C VAL A 554 78.69 -23.02 51.32
N PRO A 555 79.59 -24.03 51.39
CA PRO A 555 80.35 -24.48 50.22
C PRO A 555 79.45 -25.02 49.11
N GLU A 556 79.95 -25.02 47.88
CA GLU A 556 79.34 -25.74 46.77
C GLU A 556 79.17 -27.24 47.09
N GLY A 557 78.04 -27.81 46.66
CA GLY A 557 77.79 -29.24 46.80
C GLY A 557 76.32 -29.61 46.95
N THR A 558 76.08 -30.89 47.23
CA THR A 558 74.74 -31.44 47.42
C THR A 558 74.27 -31.29 48.86
N TYR A 559 73.08 -30.75 49.01
CA TYR A 559 72.33 -30.59 50.24
C TYR A 559 71.05 -31.42 50.18
N PHE A 560 70.42 -31.67 51.33
CA PHE A 560 69.17 -32.43 51.40
C PHE A 560 68.09 -31.55 51.99
N TYR A 561 66.93 -31.50 51.36
CA TYR A 561 65.78 -30.77 51.89
C TYR A 561 64.72 -31.73 52.40
N VAL A 562 63.97 -31.28 53.41
CA VAL A 562 62.67 -31.82 53.78
C VAL A 562 61.70 -30.65 53.79
N ILE A 563 60.69 -30.71 52.91
CA ILE A 563 59.60 -29.74 52.84
C ILE A 563 58.36 -30.40 53.39
N LYS A 564 57.78 -29.84 54.45
CA LYS A 564 56.48 -30.23 54.97
C LYS A 564 55.48 -29.15 54.65
N ALA A 565 54.36 -29.53 54.05
CA ALA A 565 53.31 -28.58 53.70
C ALA A 565 51.93 -29.13 54.02
N ARG A 566 50.97 -28.25 54.21
CA ARG A 566 49.58 -28.60 54.49
C ARG A 566 48.67 -27.84 53.55
N SER A 567 47.86 -28.56 52.77
CA SER A 567 46.69 -27.99 52.10
C SER A 567 45.46 -28.10 52.99
N VAL A 568 44.33 -27.57 52.54
CA VAL A 568 43.04 -27.75 53.22
C VAL A 568 42.63 -29.23 53.26
N THR A 569 43.13 -30.04 52.31
CA THR A 569 42.67 -31.42 52.11
C THR A 569 43.64 -32.48 52.62
N ARG A 570 44.96 -32.20 52.66
CA ARG A 570 45.98 -33.18 53.06
C ARG A 570 47.30 -32.55 53.52
N GLU A 571 48.13 -33.36 54.16
CA GLU A 571 49.51 -33.03 54.50
C GLU A 571 50.48 -33.66 53.50
N TYR A 572 51.56 -32.95 53.21
CA TYR A 572 52.61 -33.34 52.28
C TYR A 572 53.96 -33.34 52.98
N GLU A 573 54.78 -34.33 52.65
CA GLU A 573 56.20 -34.37 53.03
C GLU A 573 57.01 -34.73 51.79
N TYR A 574 57.83 -33.78 51.33
CA TYR A 574 58.75 -33.96 50.22
C TYR A 574 60.17 -33.98 50.76
N SER A 575 60.99 -34.90 50.27
CA SER A 575 62.42 -34.94 50.59
C SER A 575 63.22 -35.23 49.34
N GLY A 576 64.35 -34.53 49.18
CA GLY A 576 65.18 -34.68 47.99
C GLY A 576 66.57 -34.12 48.17
N ALA A 577 67.37 -34.27 47.12
CA ALA A 577 68.70 -33.67 47.02
C ALA A 577 68.62 -32.36 46.23
N LEU A 578 69.33 -31.34 46.72
CA LEU A 578 69.45 -30.02 46.12
C LEU A 578 70.93 -29.74 45.84
N MET A 579 71.27 -29.46 44.60
CA MET A 579 72.62 -29.04 44.22
C MET A 579 72.76 -27.52 44.34
N LEU A 580 73.75 -27.07 45.11
CA LEU A 580 74.18 -25.68 45.11
C LEU A 580 75.44 -25.60 44.26
N HIS A 581 75.40 -24.81 43.18
CA HIS A 581 76.53 -24.53 42.28
C HIS A 581 76.84 -23.02 42.31
N ARG A 582 78.10 -22.58 42.29
CA ARG A 582 78.44 -21.13 42.32
C ARG A 582 79.40 -20.75 41.21
#